data_AF-A0A0C2KEP7-F1
#
_entry.id   AF-A0A0C2KEP7-F1
#
_cell.length_a   1.000
_cell.length_b   1.000
_cell.length_c   1.000
_cell.angle_alpha   90.00
_cell.angle_beta   90.00
_cell.angle_gamma   90.00
#
_symmetry.space_group_name_H-M   'P 1'
#
loop_
_entity.id
_entity.type
_entity.pdbx_description
1 polymer ?
#
loop_
_entity_poly.entity_id
_entity_poly.type
_entity_poly.pdbx_seq_one_letter_code
_entity_poly.pdbx_strand_id
1 'polypeptide(L)'
;MAKFIQASERPRIPCEHPDFKMYCRLFKENLIRIKSKKSPFTKHDADIQALFEQSNDLKHQCESVVNYVAASFKHYALWDYTHAYYPGRPSQQNARLDAMEGCSRVLPTLAAWLHANPTQQGCLYSKNNETLDVAYWIQKAFLAGTDPQHKGYWGRIEDYDQRICESADLALTLWLSKTQVWDYFSSPQKQQVVTWFEQVNQAKTVDNNWHLFPLTVQFVLKSLTGVDQIDQKRYARIKAFYVGDGWFRDGANGNYDYYNAWGFHYSLYWLDQIQPDFDPSFIRESLQQFSETYRYLFTSQGFPMFGRSASYRLSATAPLLATLDANGPDLPECYLGQFKRAFRTNLAFFITNGALKQGRPTQGLFDDDVRLTDNYSGPASSFWSLRAINIALYCGDRVGLWQAKEAPLEIEKDSFMFSLDGPNMLVIGVQDTQEVTVIFKEEYLPHSQQPAAAKRGLESQSIPKQIKESILGRAERPKNNLLRKGVTCYSSKLSSFV
;
A
#
# COMPACT_ATOMS: atom_id res chain seq x y z
N MET A 1 6.94 -30.38 -1.43
CA MET A 1 8.25 -29.89 -0.94
C MET A 1 8.31 -28.39 -1.20
N ALA A 2 8.75 -27.58 -0.24
CA ALA A 2 8.85 -26.14 -0.41
C ALA A 2 9.78 -25.79 -1.58
N LYS A 3 9.35 -24.89 -2.47
CA LYS A 3 10.15 -24.42 -3.60
C LYS A 3 11.45 -23.78 -3.10
N PHE A 4 12.59 -24.27 -3.56
CA PHE A 4 13.87 -23.63 -3.29
C PHE A 4 13.99 -22.32 -4.07
N ILE A 5 14.32 -21.24 -3.37
CA ILE A 5 14.58 -19.93 -3.97
C ILE A 5 16.02 -19.57 -3.59
N GLN A 6 16.88 -19.44 -4.60
CA GLN A 6 18.27 -19.05 -4.40
C GLN A 6 18.33 -17.66 -3.76
N ALA A 7 19.04 -17.54 -2.64
CA ALA A 7 19.25 -16.26 -1.97
C ALA A 7 20.31 -15.41 -2.67
N SER A 8 20.06 -14.10 -2.75
CA SER A 8 21.11 -13.12 -2.99
C SER A 8 21.72 -12.68 -1.65
N GLU A 9 22.94 -12.15 -1.71
CA GLU A 9 23.51 -11.42 -0.57
C GLU A 9 22.64 -10.19 -0.25
N ARG A 10 22.35 -9.97 1.03
CA ARG A 10 21.61 -8.77 1.46
C ARG A 10 22.56 -7.58 1.41
N PRO A 11 22.28 -6.55 0.61
CA PRO A 11 23.15 -5.39 0.50
C PRO A 11 23.12 -4.56 1.79
N ARG A 12 24.18 -3.76 2.00
CA ARG A 12 24.18 -2.73 3.06
C ARG A 12 23.25 -1.59 2.64
N ILE A 13 22.11 -1.49 3.31
CA ILE A 13 21.11 -0.43 3.04
C ILE A 13 21.51 0.84 3.83
N PRO A 14 21.75 1.99 3.17
CA PRO A 14 22.24 3.20 3.85
C PRO A 14 21.36 3.68 5.01
N CYS A 15 20.03 3.68 4.85
CA CYS A 15 19.11 4.13 5.91
C CYS A 15 19.05 3.20 7.13
N GLU A 16 19.42 1.92 6.97
CA GLU A 16 19.54 0.95 8.07
C GLU A 16 20.87 1.16 8.83
N HIS A 17 21.89 1.72 8.19
CA HIS A 17 23.24 1.91 8.71
C HIS A 17 23.77 3.35 8.52
N PRO A 18 23.09 4.37 9.08
CA PRO A 18 23.42 5.77 8.85
C PRO A 18 24.83 6.12 9.38
N ASP A 19 25.58 6.87 8.56
CA ASP A 19 26.83 7.48 8.99
C ASP A 19 26.60 8.84 9.69
N PHE A 20 27.67 9.47 10.17
CA PHE A 20 27.58 10.76 10.85
C PHE A 20 26.97 11.87 9.97
N LYS A 21 27.28 11.89 8.67
CA LYS A 21 26.75 12.88 7.73
C LYS A 21 25.24 12.69 7.55
N MET A 22 24.77 11.44 7.51
CA MET A 22 23.36 11.09 7.48
C MET A 22 22.66 11.55 8.76
N TYR A 23 23.25 11.34 9.94
CA TYR A 23 22.69 11.85 11.20
C TYR A 23 22.55 13.37 11.22
N CYS A 24 23.56 14.11 10.74
CA CYS A 24 23.48 15.57 10.61
C CYS A 24 22.34 15.99 9.66
N ARG A 25 22.16 15.27 8.53
CA ARG A 25 21.04 15.52 7.60
C ARG A 25 19.69 15.23 8.27
N LEU A 26 19.55 14.08 8.94
CA LEU A 26 18.32 13.71 9.66
C LEU A 26 17.92 14.78 10.67
N PHE A 27 18.86 15.23 11.49
CA PHE A 27 18.60 16.29 12.47
C PHE A 27 18.15 17.60 11.81
N LYS A 28 18.87 18.05 10.77
CA LYS A 28 18.51 19.27 10.01
C LYS A 28 17.10 19.16 9.42
N GLU A 29 16.77 18.02 8.81
CA GLU A 29 15.46 17.81 8.20
C GLU A 29 14.35 17.65 9.23
N ASN A 30 14.65 17.11 10.42
CA ASN A 30 13.71 17.09 11.53
C ASN A 30 13.35 18.52 11.99
N LEU A 31 14.33 19.43 12.07
CA LEU A 31 14.06 20.84 12.37
C LEU A 31 13.19 21.51 11.28
N ILE A 32 13.45 21.21 10.01
CA ILE A 32 12.61 21.68 8.90
C ILE A 32 11.18 21.14 9.05
N ARG A 33 11.01 19.85 9.33
CA ARG A 33 9.71 19.23 9.59
C ARG A 33 8.98 19.91 10.73
N ILE A 34 9.65 20.17 11.86
CA ILE A 34 9.05 20.86 13.01
C ILE A 34 8.55 22.25 12.61
N LYS A 35 9.33 22.98 11.80
CA LYS A 35 8.93 24.30 11.27
C LYS A 35 7.77 24.21 10.26
N SER A 36 7.73 23.17 9.45
CA SER A 36 6.70 22.94 8.43
C SER A 36 5.44 22.25 8.97
N LYS A 37 5.46 21.78 10.22
CA LYS A 37 4.36 21.05 10.84
C LYS A 37 3.15 21.96 10.98
N LYS A 38 2.04 21.53 10.39
CA LYS A 38 0.73 22.18 10.53
C LYS A 38 -0.06 21.54 11.67
N SER A 39 -1.11 22.21 12.13
CA SER A 39 -2.05 21.64 13.09
C SER A 39 -2.66 20.35 12.55
N PRO A 40 -3.01 19.37 13.41
CA PRO A 40 -3.73 18.19 12.97
C PRO A 40 -5.06 18.54 12.27
N PHE A 41 -5.32 17.92 11.13
CA PHE A 41 -6.53 18.06 10.33
C PHE A 41 -7.60 17.15 10.92
N THR A 42 -8.21 17.57 12.02
CA THR A 42 -9.28 16.78 12.67
C THR A 42 -10.66 17.01 12.04
N LYS A 43 -10.72 17.89 11.03
CA LYS A 43 -11.96 18.22 10.34
C LYS A 43 -12.45 16.96 9.63
N HIS A 44 -13.72 16.60 9.85
CA HIS A 44 -14.40 15.46 9.23
C HIS A 44 -13.96 14.06 9.70
N ASP A 45 -13.12 13.92 10.74
CA ASP A 45 -12.77 12.61 11.31
C ASP A 45 -14.03 11.86 11.79
N ALA A 46 -14.88 12.52 12.58
CA ALA A 46 -16.14 11.94 13.05
C ALA A 46 -17.15 11.72 11.90
N ASP A 47 -17.15 12.61 10.90
CA ASP A 47 -18.06 12.51 9.76
C ASP A 47 -17.76 11.26 8.93
N ILE A 48 -16.48 10.98 8.62
CA ILE A 48 -16.11 9.81 7.84
C ILE A 48 -16.33 8.53 8.62
N GLN A 49 -16.12 8.53 9.94
CA GLN A 49 -16.43 7.38 10.79
C GLN A 49 -17.94 7.08 10.78
N ALA A 50 -18.79 8.08 11.02
CA ALA A 50 -20.24 7.92 11.02
C ALA A 50 -20.80 7.48 9.65
N LEU A 51 -20.18 7.90 8.54
CA LEU A 51 -20.56 7.48 7.19
C LEU A 51 -20.45 5.96 6.99
N PHE A 52 -19.48 5.33 7.64
CA PHE A 52 -19.25 3.88 7.56
C PHE A 52 -20.03 3.08 8.62
N GLU A 53 -20.58 3.73 9.65
CA GLU A 53 -21.52 3.09 10.60
C GLU A 53 -22.90 2.89 9.99
N GLN A 54 -23.28 3.77 9.06
CA GLN A 54 -24.57 3.73 8.36
C GLN A 54 -24.49 2.85 7.10
N SER A 55 -25.61 2.21 6.74
CA SER A 55 -25.72 1.41 5.50
C SER A 55 -25.86 2.30 4.26
N ASN A 56 -24.81 3.06 3.96
CA ASN A 56 -24.73 3.96 2.82
C ASN A 56 -24.30 3.25 1.53
N ASP A 57 -24.48 3.96 0.42
CA ASP A 57 -23.96 3.53 -0.88
C ASP A 57 -22.42 3.41 -0.85
N LEU A 58 -21.90 2.30 -1.38
CA LEU A 58 -20.47 1.98 -1.31
C LEU A 58 -19.63 2.91 -2.19
N LYS A 59 -20.16 3.32 -3.36
CA LYS A 59 -19.46 4.27 -4.24
C LYS A 59 -19.31 5.61 -3.53
N HIS A 60 -20.40 6.11 -2.94
CA HIS A 60 -20.39 7.33 -2.14
C HIS A 60 -19.43 7.26 -0.95
N GLN A 61 -19.35 6.11 -0.25
CA GLN A 61 -18.38 5.89 0.82
C GLN A 61 -16.93 5.99 0.31
N CYS A 62 -16.59 5.33 -0.79
CA CYS A 62 -15.26 5.42 -1.39
C CYS A 62 -14.92 6.85 -1.85
N GLU A 63 -15.83 7.53 -2.54
CA GLU A 63 -15.63 8.92 -2.98
C GLU A 63 -15.48 9.89 -1.79
N SER A 64 -16.18 9.63 -0.68
CA SER A 64 -16.03 10.42 0.54
C SER A 64 -14.66 10.23 1.20
N VAL A 65 -14.08 9.04 1.13
CA VAL A 65 -12.68 8.82 1.55
C VAL A 65 -11.72 9.60 0.65
N VAL A 66 -11.93 9.62 -0.68
CA VAL A 66 -11.13 10.46 -1.60
C VAL A 66 -11.23 11.93 -1.21
N ASN A 67 -12.43 12.42 -0.91
CA ASN A 67 -12.67 13.80 -0.50
C ASN A 67 -11.91 14.16 0.78
N TYR A 68 -12.02 13.29 1.80
CA TYR A 68 -11.33 13.42 3.08
C TYR A 68 -9.81 13.49 2.90
N VAL A 69 -9.25 12.62 2.05
CA VAL A 69 -7.81 12.57 1.75
C VAL A 69 -7.37 13.76 0.89
N ALA A 70 -8.16 14.22 -0.08
CA ALA A 70 -7.85 15.38 -0.89
C ALA A 70 -7.80 16.67 -0.05
N ALA A 71 -8.78 16.83 0.85
CA ALA A 71 -8.83 17.98 1.76
C ALA A 71 -7.64 18.00 2.74
N SER A 72 -7.28 16.84 3.30
CA SER A 72 -6.11 16.74 4.18
C SER A 72 -4.79 16.92 3.42
N PHE A 73 -4.68 16.41 2.19
CA PHE A 73 -3.51 16.62 1.35
C PHE A 73 -3.30 18.10 1.06
N LYS A 74 -4.34 18.84 0.66
CA LYS A 74 -4.27 20.30 0.52
C LYS A 74 -3.81 20.98 1.81
N HIS A 75 -4.33 20.53 2.95
CA HIS A 75 -3.93 21.06 4.25
C HIS A 75 -2.46 20.81 4.55
N TYR A 76 -1.93 19.59 4.34
CA TYR A 76 -0.56 19.22 4.73
C TYR A 76 0.52 19.47 3.67
N ALA A 77 0.13 19.61 2.40
CA ALA A 77 1.04 19.83 1.30
C ALA A 77 1.81 21.15 1.44
N LEU A 78 3.01 21.17 0.87
CA LEU A 78 3.70 22.40 0.51
C LEU A 78 3.01 23.07 -0.68
N TRP A 79 3.33 24.34 -0.91
CA TRP A 79 2.72 25.19 -1.94
C TRP A 79 2.87 24.67 -3.38
N ASP A 80 3.83 23.76 -3.61
CA ASP A 80 4.13 23.13 -4.90
C ASP A 80 3.63 21.68 -5.01
N TYR A 81 2.96 21.16 -3.97
CA TYR A 81 2.43 19.79 -3.87
C TYR A 81 3.46 18.66 -4.00
N THR A 82 4.76 18.96 -3.97
CA THR A 82 5.83 17.96 -4.09
C THR A 82 6.02 17.12 -2.83
N HIS A 83 5.64 17.67 -1.68
CA HIS A 83 5.80 17.08 -0.36
C HIS A 83 4.60 17.45 0.53
N ALA A 84 4.19 16.56 1.43
CA ALA A 84 3.16 16.81 2.44
C ALA A 84 3.59 16.29 3.82
N TYR A 85 3.62 17.19 4.81
CA TYR A 85 4.09 16.87 6.17
C TYR A 85 2.91 16.47 7.07
N TYR A 86 2.52 15.21 7.00
CA TYR A 86 1.49 14.63 7.87
C TYR A 86 1.98 14.48 9.32
N PRO A 87 1.06 14.58 10.32
CA PRO A 87 1.39 14.29 11.71
C PRO A 87 1.67 12.79 11.88
N GLY A 88 2.58 12.42 12.77
CA GLY A 88 2.90 11.02 13.04
C GLY A 88 4.36 10.80 13.45
N ARG A 89 4.71 9.54 13.66
CA ARG A 89 6.07 9.09 13.96
C ARG A 89 6.89 8.93 12.68
N PRO A 90 8.17 9.33 12.69
CA PRO A 90 9.04 9.28 11.51
C PRO A 90 9.32 7.83 11.09
N SER A 91 9.75 7.66 9.84
CA SER A 91 10.38 6.41 9.41
C SER A 91 11.87 6.37 9.76
N GLN A 92 12.56 5.31 9.35
CA GLN A 92 14.02 5.23 9.39
C GLN A 92 14.71 6.04 8.27
N GLN A 93 13.93 6.57 7.32
CA GLN A 93 14.35 7.53 6.32
C GLN A 93 14.44 8.94 6.93
N ASN A 94 14.58 9.94 6.07
CA ASN A 94 14.65 11.33 6.48
C ASN A 94 13.29 12.02 6.35
N ALA A 95 13.11 13.13 7.06
CA ALA A 95 11.81 13.79 7.14
C ALA A 95 11.33 14.35 5.79
N ARG A 96 12.26 14.66 4.88
CA ARG A 96 11.91 15.10 3.53
C ARG A 96 11.35 13.94 2.71
N LEU A 97 11.95 12.75 2.76
CA LEU A 97 11.43 11.55 2.10
C LEU A 97 10.09 11.13 2.68
N ASP A 98 9.93 11.16 4.01
CA ASP A 98 8.63 10.93 4.66
C ASP A 98 7.54 11.88 4.13
N ALA A 99 7.90 13.13 3.83
CA ALA A 99 6.97 14.09 3.24
C ALA A 99 6.75 13.88 1.73
N MET A 100 7.75 13.38 1.00
CA MET A 100 7.58 12.93 -0.38
C MET A 100 6.59 11.75 -0.45
N GLU A 101 6.65 10.80 0.50
CA GLU A 101 5.65 9.72 0.61
C GLU A 101 4.22 10.27 0.76
N GLY A 102 4.06 11.38 1.49
CA GLY A 102 2.78 12.09 1.62
C GLY A 102 2.23 12.64 0.32
N CYS A 103 3.07 12.83 -0.69
CA CYS A 103 2.68 13.14 -2.06
C CYS A 103 2.46 11.84 -2.85
N SER A 104 3.52 11.05 -3.05
CA SER A 104 3.52 9.88 -3.94
C SER A 104 2.44 8.86 -3.61
N ARG A 105 2.06 8.68 -2.33
CA ARG A 105 1.05 7.69 -1.93
C ARG A 105 -0.39 8.22 -1.95
N VAL A 106 -0.58 9.54 -2.05
CA VAL A 106 -1.90 10.17 -2.17
C VAL A 106 -2.29 10.33 -3.62
N LEU A 107 -1.35 10.76 -4.48
CA LEU A 107 -1.65 11.09 -5.87
C LEU A 107 -2.29 9.95 -6.69
N PRO A 108 -1.97 8.65 -6.51
CA PRO A 108 -2.66 7.56 -7.21
C PRO A 108 -4.15 7.51 -6.92
N THR A 109 -4.55 7.87 -5.70
CA THR A 109 -5.97 7.92 -5.30
C THR A 109 -6.69 9.06 -6.02
N LEU A 110 -6.04 10.23 -6.10
CA LEU A 110 -6.60 11.38 -6.82
C LEU A 110 -6.67 11.09 -8.33
N ALA A 111 -5.66 10.43 -8.89
CA ALA A 111 -5.64 10.02 -10.30
C ALA A 111 -6.69 8.95 -10.61
N ALA A 112 -6.90 7.96 -9.73
CA ALA A 112 -7.97 6.98 -9.88
C ALA A 112 -9.36 7.64 -9.85
N TRP A 113 -9.55 8.65 -8.98
CA TRP A 113 -10.78 9.44 -8.96
C TRP A 113 -10.98 10.26 -10.25
N LEU A 114 -9.92 10.89 -10.78
CA LEU A 114 -9.95 11.59 -12.07
C LEU A 114 -10.33 10.66 -13.22
N HIS A 115 -9.76 9.44 -13.22
CA HIS A 115 -10.09 8.41 -14.20
C HIS A 115 -11.56 8.04 -14.16
N ALA A 116 -12.12 7.86 -12.97
CA ALA A 116 -13.53 7.53 -12.77
C ALA A 116 -14.49 8.70 -13.08
N ASN A 117 -14.00 9.95 -13.07
CA ASN A 117 -14.81 11.16 -13.18
C ASN A 117 -14.32 12.11 -14.30
N PRO A 118 -14.25 11.67 -15.56
CA PRO A 118 -13.67 12.47 -16.65
C PRO A 118 -14.46 13.76 -16.94
N THR A 119 -15.74 13.81 -16.58
CA THR A 119 -16.63 14.97 -16.79
C THR A 119 -16.45 16.08 -15.76
N GLN A 120 -15.78 15.83 -14.62
CA GLN A 120 -15.60 16.80 -13.53
C GLN A 120 -14.48 17.81 -13.78
N GLN A 121 -13.92 17.86 -14.99
CA GLN A 121 -12.88 18.81 -15.42
C GLN A 121 -11.70 18.95 -14.44
N GLY A 122 -11.33 17.87 -13.73
CA GLY A 122 -10.22 17.89 -12.79
C GLY A 122 -10.54 18.34 -11.36
N CYS A 123 -11.79 18.74 -11.08
CA CYS A 123 -12.18 19.37 -9.83
C CYS A 123 -13.01 18.45 -8.93
N LEU A 124 -12.52 18.18 -7.73
CA LEU A 124 -13.27 17.54 -6.66
C LEU A 124 -13.91 18.63 -5.77
N TYR A 125 -15.17 18.45 -5.39
CA TYR A 125 -15.87 19.40 -4.52
C TYR A 125 -15.86 18.93 -3.09
N SER A 126 -15.23 19.69 -2.18
CA SER A 126 -15.25 19.36 -0.75
C SER A 126 -16.70 19.39 -0.21
N LYS A 127 -16.92 18.81 0.97
CA LYS A 127 -18.23 18.88 1.67
C LYS A 127 -18.76 20.31 1.85
N ASN A 128 -17.88 21.32 1.84
CA ASN A 128 -18.25 22.73 1.95
C ASN A 128 -18.31 23.44 0.58
N ASN A 129 -18.40 22.69 -0.53
CA ASN A 129 -18.36 23.20 -1.91
C ASN A 129 -17.08 23.96 -2.28
N GLU A 130 -15.98 23.70 -1.56
CA GLU A 130 -14.67 24.23 -1.97
C GLU A 130 -14.14 23.40 -3.13
N THR A 131 -13.77 24.07 -4.22
CA THR A 131 -13.15 23.43 -5.39
C THR A 131 -11.71 22.99 -5.07
N LEU A 132 -11.45 21.70 -5.22
CA LEU A 132 -10.15 21.06 -5.10
C LEU A 132 -9.69 20.64 -6.51
N ASP A 133 -8.87 21.47 -7.16
CA ASP A 133 -8.32 21.19 -8.49
C ASP A 133 -7.16 20.18 -8.40
N VAL A 134 -7.53 18.89 -8.32
CA VAL A 134 -6.56 17.81 -8.12
C VAL A 134 -5.72 17.56 -9.36
N ALA A 135 -6.23 17.84 -10.57
CA ALA A 135 -5.45 17.76 -11.80
C ALA A 135 -4.31 18.79 -11.80
N TYR A 136 -4.59 20.04 -11.42
CA TYR A 136 -3.56 21.06 -11.24
C TYR A 136 -2.52 20.68 -10.17
N TRP A 137 -2.96 20.09 -9.03
CA TRP A 137 -2.02 19.66 -7.99
C TRP A 137 -1.05 18.59 -8.50
N ILE A 138 -1.55 17.59 -9.24
CA ILE A 138 -0.73 16.55 -9.85
C ILE A 138 0.23 17.18 -10.86
N GLN A 139 -0.25 18.02 -11.79
CA GLN A 139 0.60 18.69 -12.78
C GLN A 139 1.73 19.48 -12.11
N LYS A 140 1.40 20.30 -11.12
CA LYS A 140 2.37 21.12 -10.38
C LYS A 140 3.38 20.27 -9.62
N ALA A 141 2.93 19.20 -8.96
CA ALA A 141 3.81 18.29 -8.24
C ALA A 141 4.85 17.64 -9.17
N PHE A 142 4.44 17.18 -10.36
CA PHE A 142 5.39 16.58 -11.31
C PHE A 142 6.40 17.58 -11.87
N LEU A 143 5.95 18.78 -12.27
CA LEU A 143 6.87 19.79 -12.80
C LEU A 143 7.87 20.28 -11.75
N ALA A 144 7.41 20.51 -10.52
CA ALA A 144 8.27 20.95 -9.42
C ALA A 144 9.13 19.83 -8.82
N GLY A 145 8.62 18.60 -8.80
CA GLY A 145 9.26 17.43 -8.20
C GLY A 145 10.34 16.81 -9.07
N THR A 146 10.26 16.98 -10.40
CA THR A 146 11.23 16.44 -11.36
C THR A 146 12.27 17.46 -11.85
N ASP A 147 12.11 18.74 -11.52
CA ASP A 147 13.08 19.80 -11.84
C ASP A 147 14.24 19.83 -10.81
N PRO A 148 15.49 19.51 -11.19
CA PRO A 148 16.64 19.53 -10.29
C PRO A 148 16.98 20.92 -9.70
N GLN A 149 16.52 22.00 -10.32
CA GLN A 149 16.74 23.38 -9.85
C GLN A 149 15.65 23.85 -8.88
N HIS A 150 14.51 23.15 -8.84
CA HIS A 150 13.38 23.53 -8.01
C HIS A 150 13.59 23.12 -6.54
N LYS A 151 13.16 23.96 -5.59
CA LYS A 151 13.25 23.64 -4.15
C LYS A 151 12.44 22.41 -3.74
N GLY A 152 11.42 22.09 -4.52
CA GLY A 152 10.55 20.92 -4.39
C GLY A 152 11.10 19.64 -5.03
N TYR A 153 12.29 19.67 -5.64
CA TYR A 153 12.88 18.49 -6.29
C TYR A 153 12.86 17.26 -5.37
N TRP A 154 12.39 16.13 -5.88
CA TRP A 154 12.37 14.84 -5.19
C TRP A 154 13.77 14.22 -5.03
N GLY A 155 14.77 14.79 -5.71
CA GLY A 155 16.14 14.33 -5.63
C GLY A 155 16.47 13.22 -6.64
N ARG A 156 17.76 12.90 -6.75
CA ARG A 156 18.27 11.81 -7.62
C ARG A 156 18.02 10.44 -7.01
N ILE A 157 17.54 9.47 -7.78
CA ILE A 157 17.31 8.11 -7.27
C ILE A 157 18.67 7.42 -7.07
N GLU A 158 18.91 6.88 -5.87
CA GLU A 158 20.11 6.15 -5.49
C GLU A 158 19.83 4.65 -5.34
N ASP A 159 20.88 3.83 -5.18
CA ASP A 159 20.74 2.40 -4.89
C ASP A 159 20.04 2.17 -3.54
N TYR A 160 19.08 1.23 -3.50
CA TYR A 160 18.31 0.86 -2.30
C TYR A 160 17.53 2.02 -1.66
N ASP A 161 17.13 2.98 -2.50
CA ASP A 161 16.45 4.20 -2.07
C ASP A 161 14.92 4.04 -2.03
N GLN A 162 14.28 4.65 -1.03
CA GLN A 162 12.83 4.72 -0.92
C GLN A 162 12.18 5.34 -2.16
N ARG A 163 12.85 6.28 -2.83
CA ARG A 163 12.39 6.93 -4.07
C ARG A 163 12.15 5.93 -5.20
N ILE A 164 12.78 4.76 -5.17
CA ILE A 164 12.47 3.67 -6.09
C ILE A 164 11.04 3.14 -5.84
N CYS A 165 10.64 3.01 -4.58
CA CYS A 165 9.28 2.57 -4.24
C CYS A 165 8.26 3.66 -4.61
N GLU A 166 8.55 4.90 -4.23
CA GLU A 166 7.64 6.03 -4.47
C GLU A 166 7.47 6.37 -5.95
N SER A 167 8.48 6.11 -6.80
CA SER A 167 8.37 6.34 -8.24
C SER A 167 7.34 5.44 -8.90
N ALA A 168 7.07 4.24 -8.40
CA ALA A 168 6.03 3.37 -8.96
C ALA A 168 4.64 3.97 -8.83
N ASP A 169 4.29 4.51 -7.66
CA ASP A 169 3.01 5.17 -7.43
C ASP A 169 2.90 6.50 -8.21
N LEU A 170 4.00 7.25 -8.31
CA LEU A 170 4.05 8.45 -9.15
C LEU A 170 3.86 8.12 -10.64
N ALA A 171 4.51 7.07 -11.15
CA ALA A 171 4.32 6.63 -12.53
C ALA A 171 2.86 6.20 -12.76
N LEU A 172 2.30 5.39 -11.86
CA LEU A 172 0.89 4.99 -11.93
C LEU A 172 -0.07 6.18 -11.91
N THR A 173 0.23 7.22 -11.13
CA THR A 173 -0.53 8.48 -11.11
C THR A 173 -0.62 9.10 -12.51
N LEU A 174 0.51 9.21 -13.23
CA LEU A 174 0.52 9.78 -14.58
C LEU A 174 -0.23 8.93 -15.59
N TRP A 175 -0.13 7.61 -15.47
CA TRP A 175 -0.86 6.70 -16.35
C TRP A 175 -2.38 6.78 -16.13
N LEU A 176 -2.83 6.73 -14.88
CA LEU A 176 -4.25 6.84 -14.52
C LEU A 176 -4.86 8.19 -14.93
N SER A 177 -4.10 9.28 -14.79
CA SER A 177 -4.54 10.65 -15.09
C SER A 177 -4.06 11.16 -16.45
N LYS A 178 -3.69 10.25 -17.37
CA LYS A 178 -3.05 10.61 -18.65
C LYS A 178 -3.78 11.72 -19.40
N THR A 179 -5.07 11.56 -19.59
CA THR A 179 -5.93 12.48 -20.35
C THR A 179 -6.13 13.84 -19.68
N GLN A 180 -5.90 13.96 -18.37
CA GLN A 180 -6.08 15.19 -17.58
C GLN A 180 -4.75 15.87 -17.22
N VAL A 181 -3.63 15.13 -17.27
CA VAL A 181 -2.32 15.58 -16.78
C VAL A 181 -1.26 15.39 -17.84
N TRP A 182 -0.92 14.14 -18.19
CA TRP A 182 0.21 13.85 -19.07
C TRP A 182 0.05 14.48 -20.45
N ASP A 183 -1.14 14.40 -21.05
CA ASP A 183 -1.38 14.89 -22.40
C ASP A 183 -1.29 16.43 -22.50
N TYR A 184 -1.46 17.14 -21.37
CA TYR A 184 -1.32 18.60 -21.27
C TYR A 184 0.12 19.08 -21.11
N PHE A 185 1.07 18.19 -20.80
CA PHE A 185 2.47 18.56 -20.75
C PHE A 185 3.03 18.82 -22.16
N SER A 186 3.74 19.94 -22.30
CA SER A 186 4.57 20.22 -23.48
C SER A 186 5.70 19.19 -23.63
N SER A 187 6.28 19.08 -24.83
CA SER A 187 7.39 18.14 -25.07
C SER A 187 8.58 18.32 -24.10
N PRO A 188 9.05 19.54 -23.77
CA PRO A 188 10.09 19.73 -22.76
C PRO A 188 9.70 19.24 -21.36
N GLN A 189 8.44 19.46 -20.96
CA GLN A 189 7.93 18.99 -19.67
C GLN A 189 7.85 17.47 -19.62
N LYS A 190 7.34 16.83 -20.68
CA LYS A 190 7.35 15.36 -20.81
C LYS A 190 8.76 14.81 -20.70
N GLN A 191 9.73 15.42 -21.40
CA GLN A 191 11.13 15.01 -21.35
C GLN A 191 11.71 15.16 -19.93
N GLN A 192 11.42 16.25 -19.22
CA GLN A 192 11.85 16.45 -17.84
C GLN A 192 11.34 15.33 -16.92
N VAL A 193 10.05 15.02 -17.01
CA VAL A 193 9.43 13.95 -16.20
C VAL A 193 10.03 12.58 -16.52
N VAL A 194 10.16 12.25 -17.81
CA VAL A 194 10.78 10.99 -18.27
C VAL A 194 12.21 10.87 -17.74
N THR A 195 13.02 11.92 -17.86
CA THR A 195 14.41 11.95 -17.40
C THR A 195 14.51 11.62 -15.90
N TRP A 196 13.57 12.10 -15.08
CA TRP A 196 13.57 11.77 -13.65
C TRP A 196 13.26 10.28 -13.42
N PHE A 197 12.26 9.73 -14.11
CA PHE A 197 11.87 8.33 -13.96
C PHE A 197 12.93 7.35 -14.49
N GLU A 198 13.60 7.64 -15.60
CA GLU A 198 14.62 6.76 -16.20
C GLU A 198 15.80 6.45 -15.27
N GLN A 199 16.00 7.24 -14.21
CA GLN A 199 16.99 6.95 -13.16
C GLN A 199 16.75 5.58 -12.50
N VAL A 200 15.51 5.07 -12.42
CA VAL A 200 15.22 3.76 -11.80
C VAL A 200 15.89 2.60 -12.53
N ASN A 201 16.18 2.75 -13.82
CA ASN A 201 16.76 1.69 -14.65
C ASN A 201 18.17 1.30 -14.20
N GLN A 202 18.89 2.25 -13.59
CA GLN A 202 20.25 2.02 -13.07
C GLN A 202 20.27 1.69 -11.57
N ALA A 203 19.13 1.83 -10.89
CA ALA A 203 19.06 1.67 -9.45
C ALA A 203 18.99 0.20 -9.03
N LYS A 204 19.82 -0.17 -8.05
CA LYS A 204 19.75 -1.49 -7.40
C LYS A 204 18.62 -1.51 -6.37
N THR A 205 17.95 -2.66 -6.29
CA THR A 205 16.86 -2.91 -5.35
C THR A 205 17.20 -4.07 -4.44
N VAL A 206 16.53 -4.14 -3.28
CA VAL A 206 16.53 -5.37 -2.47
C VAL A 206 15.91 -6.51 -3.29
N ASP A 207 16.43 -7.72 -3.13
CA ASP A 207 16.01 -8.92 -3.87
C ASP A 207 14.72 -9.52 -3.31
N ASN A 208 13.62 -8.80 -3.51
CA ASN A 208 12.30 -9.12 -3.01
C ASN A 208 11.22 -8.45 -3.88
N ASN A 209 10.03 -8.16 -3.34
CA ASN A 209 8.98 -7.43 -4.08
C ASN A 209 9.44 -6.07 -4.67
N TRP A 210 10.57 -5.50 -4.25
CA TRP A 210 11.10 -4.25 -4.80
C TRP A 210 11.39 -4.30 -6.30
N HIS A 211 11.58 -5.49 -6.89
CA HIS A 211 11.71 -5.60 -8.35
C HIS A 211 10.46 -5.09 -9.10
N LEU A 212 9.28 -5.11 -8.48
CA LEU A 212 8.05 -4.61 -9.07
C LEU A 212 8.04 -3.08 -9.24
N PHE A 213 8.73 -2.32 -8.39
CA PHE A 213 8.65 -0.86 -8.47
C PHE A 213 9.30 -0.30 -9.74
N PRO A 214 10.56 -0.64 -10.11
CA PRO A 214 11.11 -0.25 -11.41
C PRO A 214 10.31 -0.81 -12.59
N LEU A 215 9.79 -2.03 -12.49
CA LEU A 215 8.94 -2.61 -13.54
C LEU A 215 7.69 -1.76 -13.78
N THR A 216 6.97 -1.35 -12.74
CA THR A 216 5.80 -0.46 -12.88
C THR A 216 6.19 0.84 -13.60
N VAL A 217 7.32 1.46 -13.23
CA VAL A 217 7.81 2.67 -13.92
C VAL A 217 8.10 2.39 -15.40
N GLN A 218 8.79 1.31 -15.72
CA GLN A 218 9.15 0.94 -17.09
C GLN A 218 7.92 0.68 -17.96
N PHE A 219 6.91 -0.02 -17.44
CA PHE A 219 5.65 -0.26 -18.17
C PHE A 219 4.89 1.04 -18.43
N VAL A 220 4.80 1.91 -17.42
CA VAL A 220 4.18 3.23 -17.59
C VAL A 220 4.93 4.05 -18.63
N LEU A 221 6.27 4.16 -18.54
CA LEU A 221 7.05 4.92 -19.50
C LEU A 221 6.90 4.37 -20.91
N LYS A 222 6.92 3.04 -21.10
CA LYS A 222 6.65 2.41 -22.39
C LYS A 222 5.27 2.80 -22.92
N SER A 223 4.23 2.75 -22.09
CA SER A 223 2.85 3.14 -22.47
C SER A 223 2.75 4.63 -22.86
N LEU A 224 3.46 5.51 -22.14
CA LEU A 224 3.38 6.96 -22.34
C LEU A 224 4.28 7.48 -23.46
N THR A 225 5.38 6.78 -23.79
CA THR A 225 6.44 7.27 -24.70
C THR A 225 6.71 6.36 -25.89
N GLY A 226 6.31 5.09 -25.82
CA GLY A 226 6.64 4.05 -26.80
C GLY A 226 8.04 3.44 -26.65
N VAL A 227 8.88 3.95 -25.73
CA VAL A 227 10.25 3.43 -25.52
C VAL A 227 10.21 2.23 -24.59
N ASP A 228 10.64 1.06 -25.07
CA ASP A 228 10.70 -0.16 -24.27
C ASP A 228 12.02 -0.25 -23.50
N GLN A 229 11.92 -0.25 -22.17
CA GLN A 229 13.03 -0.44 -21.23
C GLN A 229 12.70 -1.52 -20.19
N ILE A 230 11.72 -2.39 -20.47
CA ILE A 230 11.26 -3.40 -19.51
C ILE A 230 12.37 -4.42 -19.22
N ASP A 231 12.76 -4.50 -17.95
CA ASP A 231 13.76 -5.46 -17.49
C ASP A 231 13.14 -6.85 -17.26
N GLN A 232 13.20 -7.68 -18.30
CA GLN A 232 12.71 -9.06 -18.26
C GLN A 232 13.36 -9.92 -17.17
N LYS A 233 14.60 -9.60 -16.74
CA LYS A 233 15.27 -10.36 -15.66
C LYS A 233 14.62 -10.07 -14.31
N ARG A 234 14.21 -8.81 -14.06
CA ARG A 234 13.45 -8.46 -12.85
C ARG A 234 12.10 -9.16 -12.82
N TYR A 235 11.41 -9.21 -13.95
CA TYR A 235 10.13 -9.91 -14.03
C TYR A 235 10.29 -11.42 -13.81
N ALA A 236 11.28 -12.05 -14.46
CA ALA A 236 11.64 -13.44 -14.22
C ALA A 236 12.00 -13.69 -12.74
N ARG A 237 12.67 -12.73 -12.08
CA ARG A 237 12.98 -12.81 -10.65
C ARG A 237 11.74 -12.79 -9.77
N ILE A 238 10.75 -11.96 -10.09
CA ILE A 238 9.44 -11.97 -9.43
C ILE A 238 8.74 -13.33 -9.60
N LYS A 239 8.74 -13.91 -10.80
CA LYS A 239 8.16 -15.26 -11.03
C LYS A 239 8.88 -16.34 -10.23
N ALA A 240 10.20 -16.21 -10.02
CA ALA A 240 10.95 -17.13 -9.18
C ALA A 240 10.45 -17.15 -7.72
N PHE A 241 9.88 -16.04 -7.23
CA PHE A 241 9.31 -15.94 -5.90
C PHE A 241 7.92 -16.57 -5.74
N TYR A 242 7.24 -16.92 -6.83
CA TYR A 242 5.96 -17.62 -6.77
C TYR A 242 6.11 -19.01 -6.16
N VAL A 243 5.32 -19.36 -5.15
CA VAL A 243 5.42 -20.64 -4.42
C VAL A 243 4.21 -21.56 -4.58
N GLY A 244 3.21 -21.17 -5.37
CA GLY A 244 1.94 -21.89 -5.52
C GLY A 244 0.80 -21.22 -4.76
N ASP A 245 -0.43 -21.66 -5.04
CA ASP A 245 -1.68 -21.16 -4.44
C ASP A 245 -1.88 -19.63 -4.55
N GLY A 246 -1.27 -18.98 -5.55
CA GLY A 246 -1.30 -17.53 -5.70
C GLY A 246 -0.32 -16.75 -4.80
N TRP A 247 0.49 -17.42 -3.97
CA TRP A 247 1.40 -16.78 -3.01
C TRP A 247 2.82 -16.58 -3.55
N PHE A 248 3.46 -15.51 -3.07
CA PHE A 248 4.88 -15.22 -3.33
C PHE A 248 5.68 -15.22 -2.03
N ARG A 249 6.91 -15.74 -2.03
CA ARG A 249 7.85 -15.50 -0.93
C ARG A 249 8.53 -14.15 -1.14
N ASP A 250 8.53 -13.25 -0.16
CA ASP A 250 9.11 -11.89 -0.32
C ASP A 250 10.65 -11.88 -0.29
N GLY A 251 11.25 -12.46 -1.34
CA GLY A 251 12.67 -12.77 -1.41
C GLY A 251 13.01 -14.14 -0.82
N ALA A 252 14.26 -14.59 -0.98
CA ALA A 252 14.66 -15.90 -0.48
C ALA A 252 14.59 -16.03 1.05
N ASN A 253 14.66 -14.94 1.81
CA ASN A 253 14.50 -14.98 3.27
C ASN A 253 13.30 -14.13 3.70
N GLY A 254 12.27 -14.12 2.85
CA GLY A 254 11.02 -13.42 3.06
C GLY A 254 9.98 -14.25 3.78
N ASN A 255 9.03 -13.55 4.42
CA ASN A 255 7.87 -14.15 5.05
C ASN A 255 6.69 -14.23 4.06
N TYR A 256 5.70 -15.06 4.39
CA TYR A 256 4.34 -14.92 3.86
C TYR A 256 3.57 -13.96 4.76
N ASP A 257 3.74 -12.67 4.53
CA ASP A 257 2.98 -11.63 5.23
C ASP A 257 1.62 -11.46 4.53
N TYR A 258 0.56 -11.03 5.23
CA TYR A 258 -0.71 -10.68 4.57
C TYR A 258 -0.52 -9.50 3.58
N TYR A 259 0.53 -8.70 3.77
CA TYR A 259 1.03 -7.73 2.79
C TYR A 259 1.25 -8.32 1.40
N ASN A 260 1.50 -9.63 1.26
CA ASN A 260 1.62 -10.30 -0.05
C ASN A 260 0.45 -9.97 -0.97
N ALA A 261 -0.76 -9.91 -0.39
CA ALA A 261 -2.00 -9.59 -1.07
C ALA A 261 -1.82 -8.39 -2.01
N TRP A 262 -1.47 -7.20 -1.51
CA TRP A 262 -1.24 -6.04 -2.39
C TRP A 262 0.24 -5.71 -2.63
N GLY A 263 1.17 -6.41 -1.99
CA GLY A 263 2.61 -6.22 -2.13
C GLY A 263 3.17 -6.78 -3.43
N PHE A 264 2.49 -7.79 -4.00
CA PHE A 264 2.76 -8.36 -5.32
C PHE A 264 1.62 -8.09 -6.30
N HIS A 265 0.40 -8.54 -5.95
CA HIS A 265 -0.71 -8.54 -6.91
C HIS A 265 -1.17 -7.14 -7.32
N TYR A 266 -1.00 -6.10 -6.48
CA TYR A 266 -1.33 -4.73 -6.90
C TYR A 266 -0.48 -4.28 -8.09
N SER A 267 0.84 -4.47 -8.02
CA SER A 267 1.73 -4.11 -9.13
C SER A 267 1.49 -5.00 -10.34
N LEU A 268 1.38 -6.32 -10.16
CA LEU A 268 1.12 -7.26 -11.26
C LEU A 268 -0.19 -6.94 -11.99
N TYR A 269 -1.26 -6.62 -11.25
CA TYR A 269 -2.53 -6.15 -11.80
C TYR A 269 -2.32 -4.90 -12.67
N TRP A 270 -1.62 -3.87 -12.19
CA TRP A 270 -1.37 -2.68 -13.02
C TRP A 270 -0.48 -2.97 -14.22
N LEU A 271 0.49 -3.88 -14.15
CA LEU A 271 1.27 -4.29 -15.33
C LEU A 271 0.34 -4.88 -16.42
N ASP A 272 -0.61 -5.73 -16.04
CA ASP A 272 -1.62 -6.30 -16.96
C ASP A 272 -2.59 -5.23 -17.48
N GLN A 273 -3.02 -4.26 -16.67
CA GLN A 273 -3.87 -3.17 -17.16
C GLN A 273 -3.13 -2.21 -18.11
N ILE A 274 -1.82 -1.99 -17.89
CA ILE A 274 -1.00 -1.10 -18.74
C ILE A 274 -0.63 -1.79 -20.05
N GLN A 275 -0.28 -3.08 -20.00
CA GLN A 275 0.10 -3.88 -21.16
C GLN A 275 -0.55 -5.29 -21.09
N PRO A 276 -1.81 -5.44 -21.54
CA PRO A 276 -2.60 -6.67 -21.38
C PRO A 276 -2.08 -7.93 -22.08
N ASP A 277 -1.15 -7.77 -23.03
CA ASP A 277 -0.54 -8.83 -23.82
C ASP A 277 0.83 -9.30 -23.29
N PHE A 278 1.30 -8.74 -22.15
CA PHE A 278 2.64 -9.01 -21.64
C PHE A 278 2.85 -10.45 -21.12
N ASP A 279 2.08 -10.87 -20.12
CA ASP A 279 2.07 -12.24 -19.58
C ASP A 279 0.72 -12.49 -18.86
N PRO A 280 -0.41 -12.39 -19.60
CA PRO A 280 -1.74 -12.51 -19.00
C PRO A 280 -1.96 -13.88 -18.36
N SER A 281 -1.34 -14.94 -18.90
CA SER A 281 -1.41 -16.29 -18.33
C SER A 281 -0.91 -16.32 -16.89
N PHE A 282 0.35 -15.96 -16.65
CA PHE A 282 0.90 -16.00 -15.30
C PHE A 282 0.22 -14.99 -14.37
N ILE A 283 -0.01 -13.75 -14.83
CA ILE A 283 -0.52 -12.68 -13.98
C ILE A 283 -1.95 -12.98 -13.53
N ARG A 284 -2.84 -13.32 -14.47
CA ARG A 284 -4.27 -13.52 -14.16
C ARG A 284 -4.53 -14.85 -13.49
N GLU A 285 -3.80 -15.92 -13.83
CA GLU A 285 -3.94 -17.20 -13.14
C GLU A 285 -3.43 -17.13 -11.70
N SER A 286 -2.26 -16.52 -11.46
CA SER A 286 -1.74 -16.39 -10.08
C SER A 286 -2.63 -15.50 -9.21
N LEU A 287 -3.22 -14.44 -9.78
CA LEU A 287 -4.19 -13.59 -9.10
C LEU A 287 -5.49 -14.34 -8.76
N GLN A 288 -6.03 -15.09 -9.72
CA GLN A 288 -7.23 -15.89 -9.50
C GLN A 288 -7.01 -16.98 -8.44
N GLN A 289 -5.92 -17.76 -8.54
CA GLN A 289 -5.56 -18.78 -7.54
C GLN A 289 -5.42 -18.19 -6.13
N PHE A 290 -4.86 -16.99 -6.03
CA PHE A 290 -4.77 -16.27 -4.76
C PHE A 290 -6.18 -15.97 -4.21
N SER A 291 -7.02 -15.33 -5.01
CA SER A 291 -8.36 -14.88 -4.58
C SER A 291 -9.32 -16.03 -4.28
N GLU A 292 -9.20 -17.18 -4.95
CA GLU A 292 -10.01 -18.38 -4.72
C GLU A 292 -9.95 -18.85 -3.26
N THR A 293 -8.78 -18.76 -2.63
CA THR A 293 -8.55 -19.20 -1.25
C THR A 293 -8.50 -18.03 -0.27
N TYR A 294 -7.97 -16.88 -0.68
CA TYR A 294 -7.85 -15.68 0.16
C TYR A 294 -9.21 -15.08 0.54
N ARG A 295 -10.26 -15.24 -0.28
CA ARG A 295 -11.64 -14.82 0.04
C ARG A 295 -12.18 -15.43 1.35
N TYR A 296 -11.70 -16.60 1.75
CA TYR A 296 -12.09 -17.27 3.00
C TYR A 296 -11.54 -16.58 4.26
N LEU A 297 -10.57 -15.68 4.14
CA LEU A 297 -9.98 -15.00 5.29
C LEU A 297 -10.85 -13.87 5.84
N PHE A 298 -11.82 -13.38 5.06
CA PHE A 298 -12.60 -12.21 5.42
C PHE A 298 -13.82 -12.57 6.25
N THR A 299 -14.01 -11.80 7.32
CA THR A 299 -15.21 -11.80 8.14
C THR A 299 -15.86 -10.41 8.10
N SER A 300 -17.04 -10.27 8.73
CA SER A 300 -17.64 -8.96 8.92
C SER A 300 -16.89 -8.09 9.94
N GLN A 301 -15.98 -8.67 10.73
CA GLN A 301 -15.27 -8.04 11.84
C GLN A 301 -13.74 -8.15 11.69
N GLY A 302 -13.25 -8.06 10.45
CA GLY A 302 -11.82 -8.12 10.14
C GLY A 302 -11.38 -9.45 9.53
N PHE A 303 -10.08 -9.73 9.59
CA PHE A 303 -9.45 -10.89 8.97
C PHE A 303 -8.15 -11.26 9.71
N PRO A 304 -7.64 -12.49 9.61
CA PRO A 304 -6.36 -12.87 10.22
C PRO A 304 -5.20 -12.06 9.66
N MET A 305 -4.60 -11.21 10.49
CA MET A 305 -3.44 -10.41 10.10
C MET A 305 -2.16 -11.10 10.55
N PHE A 306 -1.21 -11.31 9.64
CA PHE A 306 0.06 -11.97 9.96
C PHE A 306 1.22 -11.33 9.21
N GLY A 307 2.38 -11.25 9.87
CA GLY A 307 3.57 -10.63 9.28
C GLY A 307 3.66 -9.11 9.50
N ARG A 308 4.14 -8.39 8.50
CA ARG A 308 4.41 -6.93 8.54
C ARG A 308 3.26 -6.09 7.98
N SER A 309 3.43 -4.76 8.03
CA SER A 309 2.59 -3.78 7.34
C SER A 309 1.16 -3.66 7.86
N ALA A 310 0.92 -3.99 9.13
CA ALA A 310 -0.39 -3.96 9.79
C ALA A 310 -1.19 -2.67 9.51
N SER A 311 -0.49 -1.52 9.45
CA SER A 311 -1.08 -0.21 9.19
C SER A 311 -1.76 -0.07 7.83
N TYR A 312 -1.57 -1.01 6.89
CA TYR A 312 -2.15 -0.95 5.55
C TYR A 312 -3.48 -1.71 5.42
N ARG A 313 -4.09 -2.18 6.53
CA ARG A 313 -5.26 -3.07 6.55
C ARG A 313 -6.43 -2.77 5.57
N LEU A 314 -6.68 -1.51 5.19
CA LEU A 314 -7.79 -1.20 4.27
C LEU A 314 -7.53 -1.72 2.84
N SER A 315 -6.26 -2.00 2.49
CA SER A 315 -5.89 -2.55 1.19
C SER A 315 -6.01 -4.08 1.11
N ALA A 316 -6.40 -4.76 2.19
CA ALA A 316 -6.40 -6.21 2.26
C ALA A 316 -7.22 -6.87 1.14
N THR A 317 -8.31 -6.23 0.70
CA THR A 317 -9.21 -6.74 -0.36
C THR A 317 -8.80 -6.35 -1.78
N ALA A 318 -7.68 -5.64 -1.97
CA ALA A 318 -7.23 -5.21 -3.29
C ALA A 318 -7.14 -6.35 -4.34
N PRO A 319 -6.63 -7.55 -4.01
CA PRO A 319 -6.58 -8.66 -4.98
C PRO A 319 -7.95 -9.18 -5.41
N LEU A 320 -8.94 -9.17 -4.49
CA LEU A 320 -10.30 -9.58 -4.81
C LEU A 320 -10.89 -8.66 -5.88
N LEU A 321 -10.72 -7.35 -5.71
CA LEU A 321 -11.17 -6.36 -6.69
C LEU A 321 -10.41 -6.45 -8.01
N ALA A 322 -9.09 -6.65 -7.96
CA ALA A 322 -8.27 -6.86 -9.15
C ALA A 322 -8.72 -8.09 -9.95
N THR A 323 -9.11 -9.18 -9.25
CA THR A 323 -9.58 -10.42 -9.88
C THR A 323 -10.88 -10.19 -10.65
N LEU A 324 -11.83 -9.42 -10.09
CA LEU A 324 -13.09 -9.10 -10.79
C LEU A 324 -12.86 -8.42 -12.13
N ASP A 325 -11.84 -7.55 -12.22
CA ASP A 325 -11.53 -6.82 -13.44
C ASP A 325 -10.68 -7.63 -14.43
N ALA A 326 -9.65 -8.31 -13.94
CA ALA A 326 -8.71 -9.04 -14.78
C ALA A 326 -9.28 -10.37 -15.32
N ASN A 327 -10.16 -11.03 -14.57
CA ASN A 327 -10.70 -12.37 -14.87
C ASN A 327 -12.23 -12.38 -15.09
N GLY A 328 -12.90 -11.23 -14.97
CA GLY A 328 -14.36 -11.08 -14.79
C GLY A 328 -15.31 -12.02 -15.54
N PRO A 329 -15.12 -12.29 -16.85
CA PRO A 329 -16.01 -13.19 -17.59
C PRO A 329 -15.99 -14.67 -17.17
N ASP A 330 -14.88 -15.14 -16.60
CA ASP A 330 -14.65 -16.55 -16.29
C ASP A 330 -14.89 -16.89 -14.80
N LEU A 331 -15.23 -15.88 -13.99
CA LEU A 331 -15.42 -16.06 -12.56
C LEU A 331 -16.81 -16.62 -12.23
N PRO A 332 -16.94 -17.39 -11.13
CA PRO A 332 -18.24 -17.76 -10.59
C PRO A 332 -19.11 -16.54 -10.30
N GLU A 333 -20.39 -16.61 -10.67
CA GLU A 333 -21.35 -15.50 -10.55
C GLU A 333 -21.41 -14.90 -9.13
N CYS A 334 -21.24 -15.73 -8.11
CA CYS A 334 -21.29 -15.29 -6.71
C CYS A 334 -20.08 -14.44 -6.26
N TYR A 335 -18.97 -14.46 -7.00
CA TYR A 335 -17.73 -13.77 -6.61
C TYR A 335 -17.91 -12.26 -6.57
N LEU A 336 -18.65 -11.68 -7.53
CA LEU A 336 -18.88 -10.23 -7.56
C LEU A 336 -19.55 -9.74 -6.26
N GLY A 337 -20.65 -10.38 -5.87
CA GLY A 337 -21.39 -10.03 -4.65
C GLY A 337 -20.59 -10.30 -3.37
N GLN A 338 -19.82 -11.39 -3.34
CA GLN A 338 -19.01 -11.75 -2.19
C GLN A 338 -17.79 -10.83 -2.01
N PHE A 339 -17.09 -10.50 -3.09
CA PHE A 339 -15.92 -9.63 -3.04
C PHE A 339 -16.31 -8.19 -2.73
N LYS A 340 -17.47 -7.75 -3.22
CA LYS A 340 -18.10 -6.50 -2.77
C LYS A 340 -18.35 -6.53 -1.25
N ARG A 341 -18.97 -7.60 -0.74
CA ARG A 341 -19.23 -7.78 0.70
C ARG A 341 -17.94 -7.69 1.51
N ALA A 342 -16.89 -8.42 1.12
CA ALA A 342 -15.59 -8.40 1.78
C ALA A 342 -14.95 -7.00 1.76
N PHE A 343 -15.02 -6.30 0.62
CA PHE A 343 -14.52 -4.93 0.51
C PHE A 343 -15.27 -3.97 1.42
N ARG A 344 -16.62 -3.98 1.40
CA ARG A 344 -17.43 -3.13 2.26
C ARG A 344 -17.18 -3.41 3.74
N THR A 345 -17.20 -4.68 4.17
CA THR A 345 -17.01 -5.02 5.58
C THR A 345 -15.59 -4.71 6.06
N ASN A 346 -14.56 -4.92 5.24
CA ASN A 346 -13.19 -4.53 5.59
C ASN A 346 -13.07 -3.02 5.82
N LEU A 347 -13.61 -2.20 4.91
CA LEU A 347 -13.60 -0.75 5.09
C LEU A 347 -14.41 -0.34 6.32
N ALA A 348 -15.64 -0.83 6.46
CA ALA A 348 -16.52 -0.49 7.56
C ALA A 348 -15.90 -0.86 8.90
N PHE A 349 -15.45 -2.11 9.09
CA PHE A 349 -14.88 -2.57 10.35
C PHE A 349 -13.71 -1.69 10.81
N PHE A 350 -12.72 -1.44 9.95
CA PHE A 350 -11.55 -0.68 10.37
C PHE A 350 -11.87 0.82 10.52
N ILE A 351 -12.61 1.44 9.59
CA ILE A 351 -12.90 2.88 9.63
C ILE A 351 -13.79 3.23 10.83
N THR A 352 -14.84 2.44 11.10
CA THR A 352 -15.72 2.65 12.27
C THR A 352 -14.98 2.47 13.60
N ASN A 353 -13.89 1.70 13.63
CA ASN A 353 -13.03 1.53 14.79
C ASN A 353 -11.83 2.50 14.81
N GLY A 354 -11.83 3.57 14.01
CA GLY A 354 -10.82 4.65 14.12
C GLY A 354 -9.63 4.55 13.17
N ALA A 355 -9.73 3.74 12.11
CA ALA A 355 -8.63 3.56 11.17
C ALA A 355 -8.20 4.82 10.40
N LEU A 356 -9.06 5.84 10.34
CA LEU A 356 -8.78 7.15 9.75
C LEU A 356 -8.83 8.22 10.84
N LYS A 357 -7.80 9.06 10.89
CA LYS A 357 -7.67 10.13 11.88
C LYS A 357 -6.73 11.21 11.34
N GLN A 358 -7.00 12.47 11.67
CA GLN A 358 -6.16 13.60 11.26
C GLN A 358 -5.93 13.67 9.74
N GLY A 359 -6.92 13.31 8.93
CA GLY A 359 -6.84 13.33 7.47
C GLY A 359 -6.08 12.17 6.83
N ARG A 360 -5.74 11.11 7.57
CA ARG A 360 -4.95 9.98 7.04
C ARG A 360 -5.33 8.64 7.66
N PRO A 361 -4.97 7.51 7.02
CA PRO A 361 -4.94 6.23 7.71
C PRO A 361 -3.94 6.25 8.88
N THR A 362 -4.33 5.66 10.01
CA THR A 362 -3.48 5.63 11.22
C THR A 362 -2.22 4.76 11.03
N GLN A 363 -1.17 5.05 11.80
CA GLN A 363 0.05 4.23 11.90
C GLN A 363 -0.19 3.08 12.89
N GLY A 364 -1.18 2.26 12.60
CA GLY A 364 -1.61 1.14 13.44
C GLY A 364 -2.91 0.53 12.91
N LEU A 365 -3.66 -0.17 13.75
CA LEU A 365 -4.93 -0.81 13.36
C LEU A 365 -6.12 0.14 13.52
N PHE A 366 -6.35 0.61 14.74
CA PHE A 366 -7.53 1.39 15.13
C PHE A 366 -7.16 2.79 15.64
N ASP A 367 -5.89 3.00 15.95
CA ASP A 367 -5.29 4.31 16.23
C ASP A 367 -3.81 4.23 15.80
N ASP A 368 -3.06 5.32 15.97
CA ASP A 368 -1.61 5.29 15.86
C ASP A 368 -1.04 4.39 16.97
N ASP A 369 -0.38 3.29 16.59
CA ASP A 369 0.32 2.39 17.49
C ASP A 369 1.70 2.04 16.94
N VAL A 370 2.73 2.60 17.58
CA VAL A 370 4.13 2.38 17.22
C VAL A 370 4.57 0.93 17.38
N ARG A 371 3.87 0.13 18.20
CA ARG A 371 4.14 -1.30 18.33
C ARG A 371 3.80 -2.03 17.03
N LEU A 372 2.89 -1.50 16.23
CA LEU A 372 2.40 -2.11 14.98
C LEU A 372 2.96 -1.44 13.72
N THR A 373 3.82 -0.43 13.89
CA THR A 373 4.40 0.33 12.78
C THR A 373 5.81 -0.15 12.46
N ASP A 374 6.05 -0.60 11.24
CA ASP A 374 7.39 -0.99 10.77
C ASP A 374 8.37 0.20 10.73
N ASN A 375 9.67 -0.06 10.92
CA ASN A 375 10.69 1.00 10.93
C ASN A 375 10.78 1.80 9.61
N TYR A 376 10.45 1.20 8.47
CA TYR A 376 10.40 1.92 7.19
C TYR A 376 9.16 2.80 7.03
N SER A 377 8.15 2.69 7.89
CA SER A 377 6.88 3.42 7.72
C SER A 377 6.88 4.78 8.41
N GLY A 378 6.83 5.86 7.64
CA GLY A 378 6.68 7.23 8.10
C GLY A 378 5.21 7.64 8.31
N PRO A 379 4.96 8.93 8.59
CA PRO A 379 3.63 9.47 8.86
C PRO A 379 2.61 9.26 7.75
N ALA A 380 3.07 9.20 6.50
CA ALA A 380 2.23 9.05 5.32
C ALA A 380 2.21 7.61 4.76
N SER A 381 3.01 6.69 5.30
CA SER A 381 3.16 5.38 4.67
C SER A 381 1.85 4.60 4.61
N SER A 382 0.97 4.79 5.60
CA SER A 382 -0.32 4.12 5.69
C SER A 382 -1.31 4.48 4.56
N PHE A 383 -1.01 5.47 3.71
CA PHE A 383 -1.82 5.76 2.52
C PHE A 383 -1.87 4.61 1.51
N TRP A 384 -0.94 3.64 1.57
CA TRP A 384 -1.08 2.39 0.82
C TRP A 384 -2.33 1.57 1.21
N SER A 385 -2.97 1.87 2.34
CA SER A 385 -4.32 1.39 2.67
C SER A 385 -5.35 1.68 1.58
N LEU A 386 -5.15 2.71 0.76
CA LEU A 386 -6.10 3.12 -0.28
C LEU A 386 -6.02 2.30 -1.56
N ARG A 387 -5.11 1.33 -1.68
CA ARG A 387 -4.93 0.53 -2.89
C ARG A 387 -6.19 -0.22 -3.35
N ALA A 388 -7.00 -0.72 -2.42
CA ALA A 388 -8.28 -1.34 -2.75
C ALA A 388 -9.28 -0.31 -3.32
N ILE A 389 -9.34 0.89 -2.74
CA ILE A 389 -10.17 1.99 -3.24
C ILE A 389 -9.70 2.43 -4.63
N ASN A 390 -8.40 2.50 -4.90
CA ASN A 390 -7.87 2.87 -6.21
C ASN A 390 -8.35 1.91 -7.31
N ILE A 391 -8.30 0.59 -7.05
CA ILE A 391 -8.82 -0.42 -7.98
C ILE A 391 -10.34 -0.28 -8.12
N ALA A 392 -11.07 -0.15 -7.00
CA ALA A 392 -12.52 0.01 -7.02
C ALA A 392 -12.96 1.21 -7.87
N LEU A 393 -12.31 2.36 -7.72
CA LEU A 393 -12.60 3.56 -8.53
C LEU A 393 -12.27 3.34 -10.01
N TYR A 394 -11.15 2.67 -10.31
CA TYR A 394 -10.70 2.43 -11.67
C TYR A 394 -11.62 1.48 -12.47
N CYS A 395 -12.09 0.40 -11.85
CA CYS A 395 -12.84 -0.65 -12.55
C CYS A 395 -14.31 -0.77 -12.12
N GLY A 396 -14.73 -0.15 -11.03
CA GLY A 396 -15.99 -0.46 -10.36
C GLY A 396 -17.24 -0.30 -11.22
N ASP A 397 -17.30 0.74 -12.05
CA ASP A 397 -18.41 0.94 -13.00
C ASP A 397 -18.38 -0.13 -14.12
N ARG A 398 -17.20 -0.49 -14.62
CA ARG A 398 -17.00 -1.48 -15.69
C ARG A 398 -17.34 -2.90 -15.24
N VAL A 399 -16.99 -3.27 -14.01
CA VAL A 399 -17.24 -4.62 -13.46
C VAL A 399 -18.60 -4.74 -12.74
N GLY A 400 -19.39 -3.66 -12.69
CA GLY A 400 -20.69 -3.64 -12.01
C GLY A 400 -20.62 -3.73 -10.48
N LEU A 401 -19.48 -3.38 -9.87
CA LEU A 401 -19.23 -3.48 -8.43
C LEU A 401 -20.29 -2.73 -7.60
N TRP A 402 -20.63 -1.51 -8.01
CA TRP A 402 -21.47 -0.62 -7.22
C TRP A 402 -22.93 -1.08 -7.16
N GLN A 403 -23.43 -1.70 -8.23
CA GLN A 403 -24.83 -2.12 -8.38
C GLN A 403 -25.04 -3.57 -7.94
N ALA A 404 -23.98 -4.39 -7.89
CA ALA A 404 -24.08 -5.78 -7.50
C ALA A 404 -24.73 -5.97 -6.13
N LYS A 405 -25.61 -6.97 -6.02
CA LYS A 405 -26.13 -7.39 -4.72
C LYS A 405 -25.02 -8.09 -3.94
N GLU A 406 -24.88 -7.75 -2.65
CA GLU A 406 -23.94 -8.46 -1.79
C GLU A 406 -24.33 -9.93 -1.63
N ALA A 407 -23.33 -10.80 -1.63
CA ALA A 407 -23.48 -12.21 -1.31
C ALA A 407 -22.72 -12.53 0.00
N PRO A 408 -23.14 -13.55 0.76
CA PRO A 408 -22.49 -13.90 2.01
C PRO A 408 -20.99 -14.21 1.86
N LEU A 409 -20.21 -13.82 2.85
CA LEU A 409 -18.83 -14.27 3.03
C LEU A 409 -18.82 -15.78 3.30
N GLU A 410 -17.71 -16.46 3.05
CA GLU A 410 -17.62 -17.91 3.25
C GLU A 410 -17.89 -18.30 4.71
N ILE A 411 -17.37 -17.52 5.66
CA ILE A 411 -17.60 -17.72 7.10
C ILE A 411 -19.06 -17.52 7.53
N GLU A 412 -19.87 -16.82 6.73
CA GLU A 412 -21.30 -16.62 7.00
C GLU A 412 -22.14 -17.81 6.51
N LYS A 413 -21.59 -18.68 5.65
CA LYS A 413 -22.28 -19.83 5.05
C LYS A 413 -22.12 -21.09 5.90
N ASP A 414 -20.88 -21.52 6.12
CA ASP A 414 -20.55 -22.79 6.78
C ASP A 414 -19.16 -22.75 7.42
N SER A 415 -18.90 -23.71 8.32
CA SER A 415 -17.56 -23.92 8.85
C SER A 415 -16.67 -24.63 7.82
N PHE A 416 -15.39 -24.31 7.79
CA PHE A 416 -14.45 -24.84 6.80
C PHE A 416 -13.07 -25.07 7.39
N MET A 417 -12.33 -26.00 6.78
CA MET A 417 -10.92 -26.24 7.10
C MET A 417 -10.18 -26.71 5.85
N PHE A 418 -9.09 -26.04 5.49
CA PHE A 418 -8.26 -26.43 4.35
C PHE A 418 -6.80 -26.02 4.54
N SER A 419 -5.90 -26.71 3.84
CA SER A 419 -4.47 -26.40 3.82
C SER A 419 -4.09 -25.67 2.54
N LEU A 420 -3.08 -24.80 2.66
CA LEU A 420 -2.39 -24.18 1.53
C LEU A 420 -0.93 -24.59 1.58
N ASP A 421 -0.46 -25.21 0.50
CA ASP A 421 0.86 -25.83 0.43
C ASP A 421 1.94 -24.79 0.13
N GLY A 422 1.64 -23.78 -0.70
CA GLY A 422 2.56 -22.70 -1.04
C GLY A 422 3.06 -21.94 0.19
N PRO A 423 2.17 -21.31 0.99
CA PRO A 423 2.53 -20.64 2.24
C PRO A 423 2.66 -21.58 3.45
N ASN A 424 2.40 -22.89 3.27
CA ASN A 424 2.44 -23.91 4.33
C ASN A 424 1.60 -23.57 5.57
N MET A 425 0.32 -23.25 5.35
CA MET A 425 -0.61 -22.85 6.42
C MET A 425 -1.93 -23.63 6.37
N LEU A 426 -2.58 -23.70 7.53
CA LEU A 426 -3.92 -24.26 7.71
C LEU A 426 -4.89 -23.10 7.96
N VAL A 427 -6.01 -23.08 7.26
CA VAL A 427 -7.09 -22.10 7.45
C VAL A 427 -8.28 -22.83 8.06
N ILE A 428 -8.83 -22.29 9.15
CA ILE A 428 -9.98 -22.82 9.87
C ILE A 428 -11.01 -21.70 10.01
N GLY A 429 -12.22 -21.91 9.53
CA GLY A 429 -13.37 -21.04 9.73
C GLY A 429 -14.42 -21.74 10.58
N VAL A 430 -14.86 -21.08 11.65
CA VAL A 430 -15.96 -21.57 12.51
C VAL A 430 -17.14 -20.63 12.37
N GLN A 431 -18.20 -21.10 11.72
CA GLN A 431 -19.39 -20.31 11.38
C GLN A 431 -20.10 -19.80 12.65
N ASP A 432 -20.29 -20.65 13.67
CA ASP A 432 -20.97 -20.26 14.91
C ASP A 432 -20.30 -19.06 15.60
N THR A 433 -18.96 -18.99 15.55
CA THR A 433 -18.18 -17.93 16.19
C THR A 433 -17.80 -16.78 15.25
N GLN A 434 -18.13 -16.91 13.95
CA GLN A 434 -17.72 -16.00 12.89
C GLN A 434 -16.20 -15.72 12.90
N GLU A 435 -15.42 -16.76 13.20
CA GLU A 435 -13.97 -16.64 13.42
C GLU A 435 -13.22 -17.42 12.35
N VAL A 436 -12.25 -16.75 11.72
CA VAL A 436 -11.28 -17.40 10.84
C VAL A 436 -9.94 -17.37 11.53
N THR A 437 -9.25 -18.50 11.52
CA THR A 437 -7.91 -18.67 12.09
C THR A 437 -6.96 -19.20 11.02
N VAL A 438 -5.78 -18.60 10.94
CA VAL A 438 -4.66 -19.08 10.12
C VAL A 438 -3.57 -19.60 11.03
N ILE A 439 -3.14 -20.84 10.79
CA ILE A 439 -2.07 -21.52 11.53
C ILE A 439 -0.94 -21.86 10.57
N PHE A 440 0.23 -21.26 10.75
CA PHE A 440 1.45 -21.68 10.07
C PHE A 440 1.91 -23.03 10.62
N LYS A 441 2.16 -23.99 9.72
CA LYS A 441 2.53 -25.36 10.11
C LYS A 441 3.98 -25.47 10.62
N GLU A 442 4.78 -24.43 10.40
CA GLU A 442 6.17 -24.34 10.82
C GLU A 442 6.46 -22.96 11.42
N GLU A 443 7.35 -22.91 12.41
CA GLU A 443 7.89 -21.65 12.90
C GLU A 443 8.85 -21.06 11.86
N TYR A 444 8.78 -19.74 11.67
CA TYR A 444 9.58 -19.06 10.64
C TYR A 444 11.09 -19.14 10.89
N LEU A 445 11.51 -19.00 12.15
CA LEU A 445 12.92 -19.13 12.53
C LEU A 445 13.19 -20.53 13.10
N PRO A 446 14.37 -21.13 12.80
CA PRO A 446 14.82 -22.33 13.48
C PRO A 446 14.83 -22.13 15.00
N HIS A 447 14.58 -23.19 15.77
CA HIS A 447 14.52 -23.13 17.24
C HIS A 447 15.72 -22.41 17.90
N SER A 448 16.92 -22.57 17.34
CA SER A 448 18.15 -21.91 17.85
C SER A 448 18.16 -20.39 17.70
N GLN A 449 17.29 -19.82 16.86
CA GLN A 449 17.21 -18.38 16.58
C GLN A 449 15.92 -17.74 17.12
N GLN A 450 15.07 -18.53 17.80
CA GLN A 450 13.81 -18.03 18.32
C GLN A 450 14.01 -17.15 19.55
N PRO A 451 13.22 -16.08 19.69
CA PRO A 451 13.22 -15.31 20.92
C PRO A 451 12.64 -16.15 22.06
N ALA A 452 13.11 -15.87 23.27
CA ALA A 452 12.52 -16.41 24.50
C ALA A 452 11.01 -16.15 24.54
N ALA A 453 10.24 -17.07 25.14
CA ALA A 453 8.77 -17.00 25.17
C ALA A 453 8.21 -15.63 25.60
N ALA A 454 8.84 -15.00 26.61
CA ALA A 454 8.45 -13.67 27.11
C ALA A 454 8.60 -12.52 26.09
N LYS A 455 9.33 -12.73 24.98
CA LYS A 455 9.56 -11.74 23.91
C LYS A 455 8.74 -12.01 22.65
N ARG A 456 7.81 -12.98 22.69
CA ARG A 456 7.01 -13.37 21.52
C ARG A 456 5.86 -12.39 21.21
N GLY A 457 5.49 -11.51 22.15
CA GLY A 457 4.46 -10.50 21.99
C GLY A 457 4.95 -9.14 21.45
N LEU A 458 4.03 -8.17 21.40
CA LEU A 458 4.32 -6.80 21.02
C LEU A 458 5.15 -6.10 22.11
N GLU A 459 6.28 -5.52 21.71
CA GLU A 459 7.12 -4.72 22.59
C GLU A 459 6.84 -3.22 22.42
N SER A 460 6.78 -2.51 23.54
CA SER A 460 6.68 -1.06 23.55
C SER A 460 8.06 -0.40 23.41
N GLN A 461 8.10 0.77 22.77
CA GLN A 461 9.31 1.57 22.68
C GLN A 461 9.68 2.18 24.04
N SER A 462 10.89 1.92 24.52
CA SER A 462 11.40 2.51 25.78
C SER A 462 11.51 4.04 25.71
N ILE A 463 11.31 4.74 26.83
CA ILE A 463 11.41 6.21 26.92
C ILE A 463 12.70 6.79 26.32
N PRO A 464 13.92 6.25 26.59
CA PRO A 464 15.14 6.78 25.98
C PRO A 464 15.13 6.73 24.44
N LYS A 465 14.58 5.65 23.87
CA LYS A 465 14.41 5.51 22.41
C LYS A 465 13.38 6.49 21.86
N GLN A 466 12.29 6.75 22.59
CA GLN A 466 11.30 7.76 22.20
C GLN A 466 11.90 9.17 22.16
N ILE A 467 12.74 9.51 23.15
CA ILE A 467 13.46 10.79 23.19
C ILE A 467 14.42 10.88 22.01
N LYS A 468 15.23 9.82 21.78
CA LYS A 468 16.17 9.74 20.67
C LYS A 468 15.47 9.90 19.31
N GLU A 469 14.37 9.19 19.09
CA GLU A 469 13.55 9.31 17.87
C GLU A 469 13.01 10.73 17.67
N SER A 470 12.55 11.37 18.74
CA SER A 470 12.00 12.74 18.68
C SER A 470 13.07 13.77 18.30
N ILE A 471 14.30 13.61 18.82
CA ILE A 471 15.44 14.48 18.52
C ILE A 471 15.94 14.26 17.09
N LEU A 472 16.16 13.00 16.71
CA LEU A 472 16.73 12.65 15.41
C LEU A 472 15.73 12.76 14.26
N GLY A 473 14.43 12.65 14.54
CA GLY A 473 13.40 12.52 13.51
C GLY A 473 13.53 11.21 12.73
N ARG A 474 13.98 10.14 13.38
CA ARG A 474 14.21 8.82 12.78
C ARG A 474 13.68 7.73 13.71
N ALA A 475 12.98 6.74 13.15
CA ALA A 475 12.42 5.61 13.89
C ALA A 475 13.46 4.89 14.76
N GLU A 476 13.15 4.73 16.03
CA GLU A 476 13.93 3.95 17.01
C GLU A 476 13.02 2.94 17.74
N ARG A 477 11.96 2.47 17.08
CA ARG A 477 10.94 1.56 17.62
C ARG A 477 11.33 0.08 17.43
N PRO A 478 10.77 -0.85 18.24
CA PRO A 478 11.08 -2.27 18.12
C PRO A 478 10.50 -2.90 16.84
N LYS A 479 11.14 -3.96 16.36
CA LYS A 479 10.63 -4.76 15.23
C LYS A 479 9.66 -5.82 15.75
N ASN A 480 8.36 -5.52 15.70
CA ASN A 480 7.30 -6.39 16.20
C ASN A 480 6.67 -7.28 15.12
N ASN A 481 7.50 -7.90 14.29
CA ASN A 481 7.00 -8.93 13.38
C ASN A 481 6.72 -10.21 14.18
N LEU A 482 5.45 -10.41 14.55
CA LEU A 482 5.01 -11.52 15.38
C LEU A 482 5.36 -12.89 14.77
N LEU A 483 5.34 -13.01 13.44
CA LEU A 483 5.69 -14.24 12.74
C LEU A 483 7.16 -14.61 12.98
N ARG A 484 8.05 -13.61 12.89
CA ARG A 484 9.49 -13.77 13.22
C ARG A 484 9.73 -13.95 14.71
N LYS A 485 8.75 -13.62 15.54
CA LYS A 485 8.77 -13.86 16.99
C LYS A 485 8.22 -15.24 17.37
N GLY A 486 7.86 -16.08 16.39
CA GLY A 486 7.39 -17.45 16.64
C GLY A 486 5.90 -17.53 16.98
N VAL A 487 5.11 -16.49 16.69
CA VAL A 487 3.65 -16.59 16.67
C VAL A 487 3.25 -17.25 15.35
N THR A 488 2.53 -18.36 15.42
CA THR A 488 2.09 -19.12 14.24
C THR A 488 0.58 -19.14 14.04
N CYS A 489 -0.20 -18.72 15.05
CA CYS A 489 -1.66 -18.73 15.02
C CYS A 489 -2.18 -17.28 15.01
N TYR A 490 -3.04 -16.97 14.04
CA TYR A 490 -3.61 -15.64 13.84
C TYR A 490 -5.11 -15.74 13.64
N SER A 491 -5.88 -15.01 14.44
CA SER A 491 -7.34 -14.99 14.39
C SER A 491 -7.87 -13.70 13.77
N SER A 492 -9.01 -13.80 13.07
CA SER A 492 -9.77 -12.65 12.57
C SER A 492 -10.29 -11.74 13.68
N LYS A 493 -10.31 -12.21 14.94
CA LYS A 493 -10.61 -11.39 16.14
C LYS A 493 -9.44 -10.52 16.58
N LEU A 494 -8.29 -10.58 15.91
CA LEU A 494 -7.12 -9.72 16.10
C LEU A 494 -6.50 -9.75 17.51
N SER A 495 -6.74 -10.79 18.30
CA SER A 495 -6.29 -10.92 19.69
C SER A 495 -4.77 -10.79 19.88
N SER A 496 -3.96 -11.10 18.86
CA SER A 496 -2.50 -10.95 18.90
C SER A 496 -2.01 -9.50 18.75
N PHE A 497 -2.89 -8.57 18.37
CA PHE A 497 -2.55 -7.18 18.04
C PHE A 497 -3.10 -6.14 19.01
N VAL A 498 -3.95 -6.54 19.96
CA VAL A 498 -4.58 -5.66 20.95
C VAL A 498 -3.77 -5.61 22.24
#